data_AF-A0A4V1XUU8-F1
#
_entry.id   AF-A0A4V1XUU8-F1
#
_cell.length_a   1.000
_cell.length_b   1.000
_cell.length_c   1.000
_cell.angle_alpha   90.00
_cell.angle_beta   90.00
_cell.angle_gamma   90.00
#
_symmetry.space_group_name_H-M   'P 1'
#
loop_
_entity.id
_entity.type
_entity.pdbx_description
1 polymer ?
#
loop_
_entity_poly.entity_id
_entity_poly.type
_entity_poly.pdbx_seq_one_letter_code
_entity_poly.pdbx_strand_id
1 'polypeptide(L)'
;MAWATQGNVYHDPEKGEITGDGPVDPAVGEGIERMGHGDPALYKAADPGPWVISHHAGGLINSIVKKRSPYSDFFDRWKRGRKVGGLEMEGSEKQEKQWERPDENNDFRISFAELQRMRLRKLQCKLVKHVSDIKKTGRESAGWEEDLETYIKAVQDYDYMVNCSQLQRDPFLVSGERKIDSYVIHSIMDDLRKDDFGPPIPVDSPWEAGNQPIGGTRNDNVAKSWINGFKERIVIAAVAGLFLIGPMWLMVLRNTLYTSLGSTTGFVTAFGIVMAWFLEKPKEVMSGTAAYAAVLVVFVGLANRTEADERVYI
;
A
#
# COMPACT_ATOMS: atom_id res chain seq x y z
N MET A 1 -24.29 -4.63 37.19
CA MET A 1 -25.14 -3.83 36.28
C MET A 1 -24.70 -4.15 34.86
N ALA A 2 -25.12 -5.31 34.33
CA ALA A 2 -26.36 -5.55 33.59
C ALA A 2 -26.40 -4.78 32.25
N TRP A 3 -25.84 -5.40 31.21
CA TRP A 3 -26.08 -5.02 29.82
C TRP A 3 -27.08 -6.01 29.23
N ALA A 4 -28.24 -5.50 28.83
CA ALA A 4 -29.32 -6.27 28.24
C ALA A 4 -29.04 -6.52 26.75
N THR A 5 -29.13 -7.78 26.35
CA THR A 5 -29.10 -8.25 24.96
C THR A 5 -30.47 -8.03 24.31
N GLN A 6 -30.54 -7.23 23.25
CA GLN A 6 -31.71 -7.17 22.38
C GLN A 6 -31.68 -8.37 21.42
N GLY A 7 -32.63 -9.28 21.59
CA GLY A 7 -32.86 -10.41 20.70
C GLY A 7 -33.47 -9.95 19.37
N ASN A 8 -32.90 -10.41 18.27
CA ASN A 8 -33.46 -10.21 16.94
C ASN A 8 -34.49 -11.33 16.68
N VAL A 9 -35.74 -10.93 16.46
CA VAL A 9 -36.86 -11.82 16.14
C VAL A 9 -36.77 -12.19 14.67
N TYR A 10 -36.67 -13.49 14.40
CA TYR A 10 -36.75 -14.07 13.06
C TYR A 10 -38.23 -14.09 12.63
N HIS A 11 -38.55 -13.46 11.50
CA HIS A 11 -39.86 -13.58 10.85
C HIS A 11 -39.76 -14.62 9.74
N ASP A 12 -40.53 -15.69 9.90
CA ASP A 12 -40.76 -16.77 8.93
C ASP A 12 -42.02 -16.45 8.11
N PRO A 13 -41.95 -16.29 6.78
CA PRO A 13 -43.12 -16.27 5.92
C PRO A 13 -43.34 -17.63 5.26
N GLU A 14 -44.13 -18.48 5.92
CA GLU A 14 -44.78 -19.64 5.34
C GLU A 14 -45.77 -19.25 4.24
N LYS A 15 -45.82 -20.11 3.20
CA LYS A 15 -47.02 -20.56 2.47
C LYS A 15 -47.74 -19.58 1.54
N GLY A 16 -47.34 -19.62 0.27
CA GLY A 16 -48.21 -19.36 -0.87
C GLY A 16 -48.52 -20.68 -1.60
N GLU A 17 -49.68 -21.25 -1.31
CA GLU A 17 -50.29 -22.39 -2.03
C GLU A 17 -50.81 -21.88 -3.39
N ILE A 18 -50.35 -22.47 -4.49
CA ILE A 18 -50.84 -22.16 -5.84
C ILE A 18 -51.35 -23.47 -6.45
N THR A 19 -52.66 -23.67 -6.36
CA THR A 19 -53.39 -24.67 -7.14
C THR A 19 -53.70 -24.06 -8.50
N GLY A 20 -53.18 -24.69 -9.56
CA GLY A 20 -53.39 -24.26 -10.93
C GLY A 20 -53.36 -25.47 -11.85
N ASP A 21 -54.48 -26.19 -11.89
CA ASP A 21 -54.79 -27.22 -12.89
C ASP A 21 -55.01 -26.54 -14.24
N GLY A 22 -54.17 -26.86 -15.23
CA GLY A 22 -54.26 -26.36 -16.60
C GLY A 22 -53.64 -27.37 -17.57
N PRO A 23 -54.23 -27.57 -18.77
CA PRO A 23 -54.05 -28.77 -19.56
C PRO A 23 -52.68 -28.84 -20.27
N VAL A 24 -52.21 -30.08 -20.38
CA VAL A 24 -50.96 -30.51 -21.02
C VAL A 24 -51.06 -30.34 -22.54
N ASP A 25 -50.16 -29.52 -23.11
CA ASP A 25 -49.85 -29.49 -24.54
C ASP A 25 -48.61 -30.38 -24.82
N PRO A 26 -48.71 -31.46 -25.61
CA PRO A 26 -47.58 -32.31 -25.94
C PRO A 26 -47.12 -32.05 -27.39
N ALA A 27 -46.37 -30.97 -27.64
CA ALA A 27 -45.83 -30.74 -29.00
C ALA A 27 -44.69 -29.71 -29.09
N VAL A 28 -43.54 -29.94 -28.44
CA VAL A 28 -42.23 -29.45 -28.90
C VAL A 28 -41.19 -30.45 -28.39
N GLY A 29 -40.64 -31.39 -29.17
CA GLY A 29 -40.11 -31.20 -30.52
C GLY A 29 -38.60 -31.02 -30.41
N GLU A 30 -37.92 -32.15 -30.21
CA GLU A 30 -36.53 -32.47 -30.57
C GLU A 30 -35.65 -31.32 -31.08
N GLY A 31 -34.54 -31.02 -30.38
CA GLY A 31 -33.57 -30.08 -30.93
C GLY A 31 -32.40 -29.64 -30.05
N ILE A 32 -31.93 -30.40 -29.06
CA ILE A 32 -30.65 -30.10 -28.38
C ILE A 32 -29.86 -31.39 -28.14
N GLU A 33 -29.58 -32.11 -29.22
CA GLU A 33 -28.52 -33.13 -29.26
C GLU A 33 -27.60 -32.79 -30.44
N ARG A 34 -26.64 -31.89 -30.22
CA ARG A 34 -25.35 -31.77 -30.94
C ARG A 34 -24.58 -30.54 -30.47
N MET A 35 -23.99 -30.63 -29.28
CA MET A 35 -22.66 -30.05 -29.07
C MET A 35 -21.67 -31.21 -29.00
N GLY A 36 -21.31 -31.68 -30.19
CA GLY A 36 -20.30 -32.69 -30.38
C GLY A 36 -18.92 -32.19 -29.96
N HIS A 37 -18.19 -33.07 -29.29
CA HIS A 37 -16.74 -33.04 -29.09
C HIS A 37 -16.14 -31.71 -28.61
N GLY A 38 -16.34 -31.44 -27.32
CA GLY A 38 -15.26 -30.84 -26.55
C GLY A 38 -14.04 -31.76 -26.63
N ASP A 39 -12.93 -31.23 -27.12
CA ASP A 39 -11.66 -31.93 -27.26
C ASP A 39 -11.33 -32.67 -25.95
N PRO A 40 -11.23 -34.01 -25.94
CA PRO A 40 -10.89 -34.77 -24.74
C PRO A 40 -9.49 -34.41 -24.18
N ALA A 41 -8.66 -33.70 -24.96
CA ALA A 41 -7.43 -33.10 -24.46
C ALA A 41 -7.68 -31.95 -23.47
N LEU A 42 -8.77 -31.17 -23.60
CA LEU A 42 -9.10 -30.07 -22.67
C LEU A 42 -9.50 -30.57 -21.27
N TYR A 43 -10.05 -31.78 -21.17
CA TYR A 43 -10.45 -32.37 -19.89
C TYR A 43 -9.27 -32.94 -19.10
N LYS A 44 -8.19 -33.35 -19.78
CA LYS A 44 -6.94 -33.83 -19.16
C LYS A 44 -5.84 -32.77 -19.07
N ALA A 45 -5.94 -31.66 -19.81
CA ALA A 45 -4.96 -30.57 -19.82
C ALA A 45 -5.26 -29.44 -18.81
N ALA A 46 -6.30 -29.54 -17.99
CA ALA A 46 -6.77 -28.43 -17.17
C ALA A 46 -6.01 -28.24 -15.85
N ASP A 47 -4.75 -28.65 -15.70
CA ASP A 47 -3.94 -28.01 -14.64
C ASP A 47 -3.57 -26.61 -15.16
N PRO A 48 -4.10 -25.51 -14.60
CA PRO A 48 -3.65 -24.17 -14.98
C PRO A 48 -2.15 -23.96 -14.70
N GLY A 49 -1.51 -24.86 -13.94
CA GLY A 49 -0.10 -24.85 -13.57
C GLY A 49 0.85 -24.42 -14.69
N PRO A 50 0.96 -25.14 -15.81
CA PRO A 50 1.96 -24.84 -16.84
C PRO A 50 1.78 -23.47 -17.49
N TRP A 51 0.53 -23.09 -17.81
CA TRP A 51 0.23 -21.79 -18.40
C TRP A 51 0.47 -20.63 -17.42
N VAL A 52 0.06 -20.79 -16.16
CA VAL A 52 0.31 -19.77 -15.12
C VAL A 52 1.81 -19.59 -14.90
N ILE A 53 2.58 -20.68 -14.88
CA ILE A 53 4.04 -20.62 -14.74
C ILE A 53 4.65 -19.89 -15.92
N SER A 54 4.32 -20.25 -17.16
CA SER A 54 4.91 -19.60 -18.34
C SER A 54 4.53 -18.12 -18.46
N HIS A 55 3.30 -17.76 -18.09
CA HIS A 55 2.81 -16.38 -18.15
C HIS A 55 3.53 -15.46 -17.15
N HIS A 56 3.87 -15.97 -15.96
CA HIS A 56 4.52 -15.18 -14.91
C HIS A 56 6.04 -15.38 -14.83
N ALA A 57 6.61 -16.35 -15.55
CA ALA A 57 8.03 -16.68 -15.51
C ALA A 57 8.93 -15.45 -15.72
N GLY A 58 8.58 -14.58 -16.68
CA GLY A 58 9.34 -13.37 -16.97
C GLY A 58 9.33 -12.32 -15.85
N GLY A 59 8.40 -12.39 -14.90
CA GLY A 59 8.34 -11.48 -13.75
C GLY A 59 9.04 -12.01 -12.50
N LEU A 60 9.30 -13.31 -12.42
CA LEU A 60 9.80 -13.96 -11.20
C LEU A 60 11.23 -13.53 -10.87
N ILE A 61 12.11 -13.55 -11.87
CA ILE A 61 13.52 -13.25 -11.72
C ILE A 61 13.92 -12.28 -12.83
N ASN A 62 14.52 -11.16 -12.43
CA ASN A 62 15.03 -10.15 -13.34
C ASN A 62 16.51 -9.92 -13.07
N SER A 63 17.31 -9.82 -14.13
CA SER A 63 18.67 -9.32 -14.02
C SER A 63 18.64 -7.79 -13.79
N ILE A 64 19.52 -7.31 -12.91
CA ILE A 64 19.68 -5.89 -12.63
C ILE A 64 21.11 -5.45 -12.87
N VAL A 65 21.27 -4.22 -13.33
CA VAL A 65 22.58 -3.59 -13.52
C VAL A 65 22.64 -2.28 -12.73
N LYS A 66 23.74 -2.09 -12.01
CA LYS A 66 24.05 -0.84 -11.34
C LYS A 66 24.30 0.22 -12.39
N LYS A 67 23.49 1.28 -12.41
CA LYS A 67 23.75 2.39 -13.32
C LYS A 67 24.99 3.14 -12.87
N ARG A 68 26.02 3.21 -13.72
CA ARG A 68 27.21 4.02 -13.45
C ARG A 68 26.80 5.49 -13.48
N SER A 69 26.76 6.11 -12.31
CA SER A 69 26.63 7.56 -12.21
C SER A 69 28.00 8.19 -12.49
N PRO A 70 28.12 9.19 -13.39
CA PRO A 70 29.36 9.92 -13.59
C PRO A 70 29.93 10.52 -12.28
N TYR A 71 29.05 10.74 -11.28
CA TYR A 71 29.41 11.31 -9.99
C TYR A 71 30.00 10.29 -9.00
N SER A 72 29.64 9.00 -9.11
CA SER A 72 30.23 7.96 -8.23
C SER A 72 31.70 7.70 -8.56
N ASP A 73 32.07 7.74 -9.84
CA ASP A 73 33.47 7.57 -10.28
C ASP A 73 34.39 8.64 -9.69
N PHE A 74 33.89 9.87 -9.53
CA PHE A 74 34.65 10.95 -8.89
C PHE A 74 34.92 10.67 -7.40
N PHE A 75 33.92 10.21 -6.65
CA PHE A 75 34.09 9.89 -5.22
C PHE A 75 34.94 8.64 -4.98
N ASP A 76 34.79 7.61 -5.82
CA ASP A 76 35.61 6.39 -5.72
C ASP A 76 37.06 6.66 -6.12
N ARG A 77 37.30 7.57 -7.07
CA ARG A 77 38.65 8.06 -7.40
C ARG A 77 39.24 8.93 -6.29
N TRP A 78 38.43 9.78 -5.62
CA TRP A 78 38.86 10.55 -4.45
C TRP A 78 39.28 9.60 -3.31
N LYS A 79 38.43 8.63 -2.93
CA LYS A 79 38.74 7.70 -1.83
C LYS A 79 40.02 6.90 -2.07
N ARG A 80 40.27 6.47 -3.31
CA ARG A 80 41.52 5.79 -3.69
C ARG A 80 42.76 6.67 -3.52
N GLY A 81 42.65 7.98 -3.73
CA GLY A 81 43.75 8.93 -3.49
C GLY A 81 44.09 9.17 -2.01
N ARG A 82 43.23 8.77 -1.07
CA ARG A 82 43.42 9.02 0.38
C ARG A 82 44.01 7.82 1.14
N LYS A 83 44.15 6.66 0.50
CA LYS A 83 44.55 5.39 1.14
C LYS A 83 46.03 5.04 0.97
N VAL A 84 46.90 6.05 0.87
CA VAL A 84 48.36 5.88 0.88
C VAL A 84 48.89 6.41 2.22
N GLY A 85 49.11 5.52 3.17
CA GLY A 85 49.75 5.80 4.45
C GLY A 85 48.89 5.44 5.66
N GLY A 86 49.04 4.23 6.19
CA GLY A 86 48.40 3.85 7.45
C GLY A 86 48.62 2.38 7.81
N LEU A 87 49.65 2.18 8.65
CA LEU A 87 49.99 1.00 9.47
C LEU A 87 49.01 -0.18 9.48
N GLU A 88 49.52 -1.35 9.11
CA GLU A 88 48.97 -2.65 9.46
C GLU A 88 49.17 -2.90 10.97
N MET A 89 48.08 -2.95 11.73
CA MET A 89 48.05 -3.61 13.03
C MET A 89 47.50 -5.03 12.84
N GLU A 90 48.38 -5.99 13.03
CA GLU A 90 48.12 -7.43 13.00
C GLU A 90 47.43 -7.84 14.31
N GLY A 91 46.09 -7.81 14.30
CA GLY A 91 45.24 -8.33 15.36
C GLY A 91 44.53 -9.58 14.88
N SER A 92 44.87 -10.72 15.49
CA SER A 92 44.20 -12.02 15.31
C SER A 92 42.72 -11.93 15.72
N GLU A 93 41.86 -11.52 14.78
CA GLU A 93 40.41 -11.70 14.82
C GLU A 93 40.03 -12.78 13.81
N LYS A 94 39.15 -13.71 14.22
CA LYS A 94 38.55 -14.70 13.33
C LYS A 94 37.95 -13.95 12.13
N GLN A 95 38.63 -13.99 10.98
CA GLN A 95 38.08 -13.57 9.71
C GLN A 95 36.86 -14.46 9.43
N GLU A 96 35.68 -14.05 9.91
CA GLU A 96 34.46 -14.32 9.18
C GLU A 96 34.75 -13.84 7.76
N LYS A 97 34.89 -14.78 6.82
CA LYS A 97 35.12 -14.48 5.41
C LYS A 97 33.95 -13.59 4.98
N GLN A 98 34.17 -12.29 5.04
CA GLN A 98 33.17 -11.31 4.72
C GLN A 98 32.84 -11.53 3.26
N TRP A 99 31.64 -12.03 3.00
CA TRP A 99 31.24 -12.38 1.64
C TRP A 99 31.39 -11.16 0.72
N GLU A 100 32.02 -11.37 -0.43
CA GLU A 100 32.18 -10.38 -1.48
C GLU A 100 31.27 -10.75 -2.65
N ARG A 101 30.70 -9.73 -3.30
CA ARG A 101 29.78 -9.95 -4.43
C ARG A 101 30.57 -10.53 -5.60
N PRO A 102 30.05 -11.58 -6.27
CA PRO A 102 30.66 -12.11 -7.49
C PRO A 102 30.77 -11.06 -8.60
N ASP A 103 29.80 -10.14 -8.68
CA ASP A 103 29.80 -9.02 -9.62
C ASP A 103 29.32 -7.73 -8.92
N GLU A 104 30.14 -6.69 -8.97
CA GLU A 104 29.83 -5.40 -8.34
C GLU A 104 28.78 -4.57 -9.09
N ASN A 105 28.51 -4.92 -10.36
CA ASN A 105 27.67 -4.13 -11.24
C ASN A 105 26.43 -4.89 -11.72
N ASN A 106 26.39 -6.22 -11.63
CA ASN A 106 25.22 -7.01 -12.05
C ASN A 106 24.78 -7.99 -10.96
N ASP A 107 23.49 -8.14 -10.80
CA ASP A 107 22.89 -9.05 -9.82
C ASP A 107 21.46 -9.41 -10.26
N PHE A 108 20.67 -10.04 -9.39
CA PHE A 108 19.30 -10.44 -9.66
C PHE A 108 18.30 -9.79 -8.70
N ARG A 109 17.04 -9.72 -9.14
CA ARG A 109 15.87 -9.38 -8.33
C ARG A 109 14.85 -10.49 -8.45
N ILE A 110 14.37 -10.98 -7.31
CA ILE A 110 13.33 -12.00 -7.21
C ILE A 110 12.07 -11.36 -6.62
N SER A 111 10.95 -11.49 -7.31
CA SER A 111 9.67 -10.91 -6.91
C SER A 111 8.75 -11.96 -6.29
N PHE A 112 8.52 -11.89 -4.98
CA PHE A 112 7.51 -12.73 -4.33
C PHE A 112 6.08 -12.25 -4.63
N ALA A 113 5.92 -10.98 -5.02
CA ALA A 113 4.65 -10.47 -5.53
C ALA A 113 4.18 -11.22 -6.77
N GLU A 114 5.10 -11.63 -7.65
CA GLU A 114 4.76 -12.47 -8.81
C GLU A 114 4.33 -13.88 -8.42
N LEU A 115 4.97 -14.47 -7.40
CA LEU A 115 4.50 -15.77 -6.85
C LEU A 115 3.07 -15.66 -6.30
N GLN A 116 2.73 -14.55 -5.64
CA GLN A 116 1.37 -14.32 -5.16
C GLN A 116 0.38 -14.13 -6.32
N ARG A 117 0.76 -13.42 -7.38
CA ARG A 117 -0.07 -13.30 -8.61
C ARG A 117 -0.31 -14.67 -9.25
N MET A 118 0.71 -15.51 -9.32
CA MET A 118 0.57 -16.90 -9.77
C MET A 118 -0.41 -17.70 -8.89
N ARG A 119 -0.30 -17.59 -7.56
CA ARG A 119 -1.22 -18.24 -6.61
C ARG A 119 -2.67 -17.79 -6.83
N LEU A 120 -2.89 -16.48 -6.95
CA LEU A 120 -4.21 -15.91 -7.24
C LEU A 120 -4.77 -16.47 -8.54
N ARG A 121 -3.96 -16.55 -9.60
CA ARG A 121 -4.42 -17.06 -10.89
C ARG A 121 -4.78 -18.55 -10.85
N LYS A 122 -4.02 -19.37 -10.11
CA LYS A 122 -4.34 -20.78 -9.88
C LYS A 122 -5.68 -20.93 -9.14
N LEU A 123 -5.91 -20.13 -8.10
CA LEU A 123 -7.15 -20.15 -7.32
C LEU A 123 -8.35 -19.68 -8.17
N GLN A 124 -8.19 -18.63 -8.98
CA GLN A 124 -9.22 -18.20 -9.94
C GLN A 124 -9.62 -19.34 -10.87
N CYS A 125 -8.65 -20.01 -11.49
CA CYS A 125 -8.93 -21.14 -12.37
C CYS A 125 -9.64 -22.28 -11.64
N LYS A 126 -9.31 -22.53 -10.36
CA LYS A 126 -9.97 -23.54 -9.53
C LYS A 126 -11.44 -23.17 -9.27
N LEU A 127 -11.71 -21.93 -8.89
CA LEU A 127 -13.09 -21.43 -8.68
C LEU A 127 -13.94 -21.47 -9.94
N VAL A 128 -13.36 -21.11 -11.10
CA VAL A 128 -14.05 -21.21 -12.40
C VAL A 128 -14.47 -22.66 -12.70
N LYS A 129 -13.67 -23.65 -12.33
CA LYS A 129 -14.04 -25.06 -12.47
C LYS A 129 -15.21 -25.42 -11.57
N HIS A 130 -15.18 -25.04 -10.28
CA HIS A 130 -16.31 -25.27 -9.38
C HIS A 130 -17.61 -24.68 -9.92
N VAL A 131 -17.59 -23.44 -10.40
CA VAL A 131 -18.76 -22.78 -11.01
C VAL A 131 -19.23 -23.52 -12.27
N SER A 132 -18.30 -23.96 -13.13
CA SER A 132 -18.64 -24.78 -14.31
C SER A 132 -19.30 -26.10 -13.91
N ASP A 133 -18.78 -26.78 -12.89
CA ASP A 133 -19.29 -28.06 -12.43
C ASP A 133 -20.67 -27.92 -11.78
N ILE A 134 -20.88 -26.88 -10.97
CA ILE A 134 -22.19 -26.54 -10.39
C ILE A 134 -23.20 -26.29 -11.50
N LYS A 135 -22.82 -25.51 -12.53
CA LYS A 135 -23.70 -25.21 -13.67
C LYS A 135 -24.07 -26.46 -14.48
N LYS A 136 -23.14 -27.41 -14.65
CA LYS A 136 -23.37 -28.64 -15.42
C LYS A 136 -24.15 -29.71 -14.66
N THR A 137 -23.90 -29.85 -13.36
CA THR A 137 -24.46 -30.93 -12.54
C THR A 137 -25.70 -30.51 -11.76
N GLY A 138 -25.92 -29.21 -11.57
CA GLY A 138 -26.96 -28.68 -10.70
C GLY A 138 -26.73 -28.96 -9.22
N ARG A 139 -25.51 -29.40 -8.84
CA ARG A 139 -25.12 -29.75 -7.47
C ARG A 139 -23.90 -28.93 -7.06
N GLU A 140 -23.79 -28.68 -5.76
CA GLU A 140 -22.61 -28.00 -5.21
C GLU A 140 -21.34 -28.84 -5.42
N SER A 141 -20.26 -28.19 -5.83
CA SER A 141 -18.98 -28.84 -6.11
C SER A 141 -18.17 -28.95 -4.81
N ALA A 142 -17.77 -30.16 -4.39
CA ALA A 142 -17.10 -30.34 -3.10
C ALA A 142 -15.88 -29.42 -2.91
N GLY A 143 -15.79 -28.77 -1.74
CA GLY A 143 -14.67 -27.89 -1.35
C GLY A 143 -14.69 -26.48 -1.96
N TRP A 144 -15.74 -26.11 -2.70
CA TRP A 144 -15.82 -24.79 -3.35
C TRP A 144 -15.77 -23.60 -2.36
N GLU A 145 -16.37 -23.76 -1.17
CA GLU A 145 -16.39 -22.72 -0.13
C GLU A 145 -14.99 -22.48 0.45
N GLU A 146 -14.25 -23.54 0.74
CA GLU A 146 -12.89 -23.49 1.29
C GLU A 146 -11.91 -22.86 0.29
N ASP A 147 -12.09 -23.18 -1.00
CA ASP A 147 -11.31 -22.58 -2.08
C ASP A 147 -11.66 -21.11 -2.29
N LEU A 148 -12.92 -20.73 -2.09
CA LEU A 148 -13.36 -19.33 -2.15
C LEU A 148 -12.78 -18.54 -0.98
N GLU A 149 -12.82 -19.07 0.24
CA GLU A 149 -12.18 -18.48 1.42
C GLU A 149 -10.67 -18.31 1.19
N THR A 150 -10.01 -19.35 0.67
CA THR A 150 -8.58 -19.31 0.34
C THR A 150 -8.27 -18.26 -0.71
N TYR A 151 -9.13 -18.07 -1.71
CA TYR A 151 -9.00 -17.01 -2.71
C TYR A 151 -9.18 -15.62 -2.10
N ILE A 152 -10.22 -15.40 -1.30
CA ILE A 152 -10.45 -14.12 -0.60
C ILE A 152 -9.24 -13.76 0.26
N LYS A 153 -8.72 -14.71 1.04
CA LYS A 153 -7.52 -14.51 1.85
C LYS A 153 -6.30 -14.19 0.98
N ALA A 154 -6.11 -14.88 -0.14
CA ALA A 154 -5.02 -14.58 -1.05
C ALA A 154 -5.13 -13.17 -1.67
N VAL A 155 -6.33 -12.66 -1.91
CA VAL A 155 -6.55 -11.27 -2.37
C VAL A 155 -6.17 -10.28 -1.26
N GLN A 156 -6.60 -10.52 -0.02
CA GLN A 156 -6.21 -9.70 1.14
C GLN A 156 -4.69 -9.69 1.36
N ASP A 157 -4.05 -10.87 1.29
CA ASP A 157 -2.59 -11.00 1.37
C ASP A 157 -1.90 -10.20 0.25
N TYR A 158 -2.46 -10.19 -0.96
CA TYR A 158 -1.92 -9.42 -2.07
C TYR A 158 -2.07 -7.90 -1.84
N ASP A 159 -3.21 -7.43 -1.35
CA ASP A 159 -3.40 -6.02 -0.99
C ASP A 159 -2.40 -5.58 0.10
N TYR A 160 -2.14 -6.46 1.08
CA TYR A 160 -1.09 -6.25 2.06
C TYR A 160 0.29 -6.11 1.41
N MET A 161 0.64 -6.98 0.45
CA MET A 161 1.90 -6.88 -0.30
C MET A 161 2.01 -5.57 -1.10
N VAL A 162 0.91 -5.11 -1.72
CA VAL A 162 0.85 -3.84 -2.44
C VAL A 162 1.12 -2.67 -1.48
N ASN A 163 0.52 -2.68 -0.29
CA ASN A 163 0.80 -1.66 0.72
C ASN A 163 2.27 -1.68 1.18
N CYS A 164 2.85 -2.88 1.36
CA CYS A 164 4.26 -3.03 1.70
C CYS A 164 5.22 -2.57 0.59
N SER A 165 4.81 -2.63 -0.68
CA SER A 165 5.65 -2.16 -1.81
C SER A 165 5.92 -0.65 -1.80
N GLN A 166 5.09 0.12 -1.06
CA GLN A 166 5.29 1.56 -0.87
C GLN A 166 6.38 1.87 0.17
N LEU A 167 6.80 0.87 0.96
CA LEU A 167 7.88 1.03 1.92
C LEU A 167 9.20 1.21 1.16
N GLN A 168 10.12 1.98 1.76
CA GLN A 168 11.47 2.14 1.23
C GLN A 168 12.19 0.79 1.02
N ARG A 169 11.83 -0.21 1.83
CA ARG A 169 12.30 -1.59 1.72
C ARG A 169 11.11 -2.53 1.60
N ASP A 170 10.84 -2.97 0.38
CA ASP A 170 9.83 -3.98 0.13
C ASP A 170 10.31 -5.34 0.67
N PRO A 171 9.59 -5.94 1.66
CA PRO A 171 9.94 -7.26 2.21
C PRO A 171 9.62 -8.41 1.24
N PHE A 172 8.82 -8.17 0.21
CA PHE A 172 8.45 -9.15 -0.81
C PHE A 172 9.30 -9.07 -2.07
N LEU A 173 10.34 -8.23 -2.05
CA LEU A 173 11.35 -8.12 -3.08
C LEU A 173 12.71 -8.51 -2.50
N VAL A 174 13.27 -9.60 -2.99
CA VAL A 174 14.65 -10.00 -2.70
C VAL A 174 15.53 -9.43 -3.80
N SER A 175 16.44 -8.53 -3.46
CA SER A 175 17.24 -7.83 -4.47
C SER A 175 18.71 -7.84 -4.15
N GLY A 176 19.50 -8.18 -5.16
CA GLY A 176 20.96 -8.05 -5.16
C GLY A 176 21.49 -6.66 -4.82
N GLU A 177 20.67 -5.61 -4.84
CA GLU A 177 21.05 -4.30 -4.27
C GLU A 177 21.49 -4.41 -2.82
N ARG A 178 20.93 -5.34 -2.05
CA ARG A 178 21.28 -5.60 -0.65
C ARG A 178 22.32 -6.70 -0.58
N LYS A 179 23.38 -6.48 0.19
CA LYS A 179 24.50 -7.44 0.29
C LYS A 179 24.05 -8.81 0.79
N ILE A 180 23.11 -8.85 1.75
CA ILE A 180 22.62 -10.12 2.32
C ILE A 180 21.70 -10.87 1.37
N ASP A 181 20.84 -10.16 0.64
CA ASP A 181 19.96 -10.74 -0.38
C ASP A 181 20.81 -11.29 -1.54
N SER A 182 21.82 -10.54 -1.97
CA SER A 182 22.80 -10.97 -2.98
C SER A 182 23.51 -12.28 -2.56
N TYR A 183 23.95 -12.37 -1.29
CA TYR A 183 24.50 -13.61 -0.74
C TYR A 183 23.49 -14.77 -0.81
N VAL A 184 22.24 -14.55 -0.39
CA VAL A 184 21.19 -15.58 -0.41
C VAL A 184 20.90 -16.04 -1.85
N ILE A 185 20.74 -15.10 -2.79
CA ILE A 185 20.52 -15.37 -4.21
C ILE A 185 21.65 -16.26 -4.72
N HIS A 186 22.91 -15.84 -4.55
CA HIS A 186 24.06 -16.60 -5.05
C HIS A 186 24.22 -17.95 -4.34
N SER A 187 23.92 -18.05 -3.04
CA SER A 187 24.01 -19.33 -2.30
C SER A 187 23.00 -20.38 -2.75
N ILE A 188 21.89 -19.96 -3.37
CA ILE A 188 20.81 -20.84 -3.84
C ILE A 188 20.87 -21.03 -5.36
N MET A 189 21.36 -20.03 -6.08
CA MET A 189 21.28 -19.93 -7.54
C MET A 189 22.65 -20.01 -8.23
N ASP A 190 23.55 -20.87 -7.74
CA ASP A 190 24.91 -21.05 -8.29
C ASP A 190 24.93 -21.32 -9.80
N ASP A 191 23.85 -21.87 -10.38
CA ASP A 191 23.76 -22.28 -11.78
C ASP A 191 23.10 -21.25 -12.73
N LEU A 192 22.60 -20.11 -12.24
CA LEU A 192 21.88 -19.16 -13.11
C LEU A 192 22.85 -18.40 -14.02
N ARG A 193 22.85 -18.74 -15.32
CA ARG A 193 23.60 -17.99 -16.32
C ARG A 193 22.88 -16.69 -16.63
N LYS A 194 23.63 -15.59 -16.71
CA LYS A 194 23.10 -14.26 -17.04
C LYS A 194 22.40 -14.21 -18.39
N ASP A 195 22.79 -15.11 -19.30
CA ASP A 195 22.25 -15.21 -20.67
C ASP A 195 20.81 -15.73 -20.72
N ASP A 196 20.33 -16.34 -19.62
CA ASP A 196 18.98 -16.93 -19.55
C ASP A 196 17.88 -15.88 -19.29
N PHE A 197 18.26 -14.64 -18.99
CA PHE A 197 17.33 -13.57 -18.62
C PHE A 197 17.25 -12.48 -19.69
N GLY A 198 16.13 -11.74 -19.66
CA GLY A 198 15.95 -10.54 -20.47
C GLY A 198 17.03 -9.47 -20.21
N PRO A 199 17.01 -8.36 -20.97
CA PRO A 199 17.98 -7.29 -20.79
C PRO A 199 17.95 -6.75 -19.35
N PRO A 200 19.11 -6.51 -18.72
CA PRO A 200 19.19 -6.12 -17.32
C PRO A 200 18.54 -4.77 -17.07
N ILE A 201 17.78 -4.69 -15.99
CA ILE A 201 17.07 -3.48 -15.60
C ILE A 201 18.07 -2.54 -14.89
N PRO A 202 18.28 -1.31 -15.38
CA PRO A 202 19.17 -0.36 -14.72
C PRO A 202 18.54 0.13 -13.41
N VAL A 203 19.33 0.10 -12.34
CA VAL A 203 18.93 0.56 -11.01
C VAL A 203 19.73 1.81 -10.65
N ASP A 204 19.02 2.89 -10.32
CA ASP A 204 19.62 4.18 -9.93
C ASP A 204 20.04 4.21 -8.44
N SER A 205 19.50 3.30 -7.61
CA SER A 205 19.76 3.25 -6.18
C SER A 205 21.20 2.79 -5.85
N PRO A 206 21.87 3.43 -4.87
CA PRO A 206 23.15 2.95 -4.37
C PRO A 206 23.02 1.55 -3.77
N TRP A 207 23.87 0.64 -4.21
CA TRP A 207 23.91 -0.72 -3.68
C TRP A 207 24.40 -0.70 -2.22
N GLU A 208 23.67 -1.39 -1.34
CA GLU A 208 23.96 -1.41 0.09
C GLU A 208 25.18 -2.32 0.37
N ALA A 209 26.20 -1.76 1.02
CA ALA A 209 27.39 -2.52 1.44
C ALA A 209 27.22 -3.21 2.81
N GLY A 210 26.17 -2.86 3.56
CA GLY A 210 25.92 -3.35 4.92
C GLY A 210 25.10 -4.64 4.96
N ASN A 211 25.25 -5.40 6.04
CA ASN A 211 24.52 -6.65 6.30
C ASN A 211 23.26 -6.39 7.13
N GLN A 212 22.49 -5.34 6.83
CA GLN A 212 21.30 -5.02 7.62
C GLN A 212 20.24 -6.10 7.43
N PRO A 213 19.55 -6.52 8.51
CA PRO A 213 18.51 -7.54 8.43
C PRO A 213 17.30 -7.06 7.61
N ILE A 214 16.54 -8.01 7.08
CA ILE A 214 15.29 -7.74 6.36
C ILE A 214 14.34 -6.96 7.28
N GLY A 215 13.85 -5.82 6.78
CA GLY A 215 13.00 -4.91 7.56
C GLY A 215 13.78 -3.91 8.43
N GLY A 216 15.11 -3.88 8.41
CA GLY A 216 15.91 -3.00 9.28
C GLY A 216 15.91 -3.46 10.73
N THR A 217 16.60 -2.73 11.62
CA THR A 217 16.52 -3.05 13.05
C THR A 217 15.17 -2.58 13.60
N ARG A 218 14.55 -3.39 14.46
CA ARG A 218 13.26 -3.06 15.10
C ARG A 218 13.29 -1.66 15.75
N ASN A 219 14.45 -1.26 16.27
CA ASN A 219 14.65 0.05 16.91
C ASN A 219 14.63 1.20 15.90
N ASP A 220 15.21 1.04 14.71
CA ASP A 220 15.23 2.08 13.69
C ASP A 220 13.83 2.38 13.15
N ASN A 221 12.99 1.36 13.00
CA ASN A 221 11.62 1.52 12.53
C ASN A 221 10.73 2.21 13.58
N VAL A 222 10.93 1.89 14.86
CA VAL A 222 10.23 2.58 15.97
C VAL A 222 10.66 4.05 16.03
N ALA A 223 11.95 4.35 15.88
CA ALA A 223 12.43 5.73 15.88
C ALA A 223 11.90 6.53 14.67
N LYS A 224 11.92 5.95 13.46
CA LYS A 224 11.41 6.62 12.25
C LYS A 224 9.90 6.88 12.31
N SER A 225 9.11 5.90 12.74
CA SER A 225 7.66 6.07 12.88
C SER A 225 7.31 7.13 13.93
N TRP A 226 8.06 7.18 15.03
CA TRP A 226 7.92 8.24 16.03
C TRP A 226 8.23 9.63 15.48
N ILE A 227 9.34 9.78 14.73
CA ILE A 227 9.72 11.07 14.12
C ILE A 227 8.68 11.51 13.09
N ASN A 228 8.17 10.61 12.26
CA ASN A 228 7.17 10.95 11.24
C ASN A 228 5.87 11.42 11.90
N GLY A 229 5.37 10.70 12.90
CA GLY A 229 4.19 11.12 13.66
C GLY A 229 4.42 12.44 14.40
N PHE A 230 5.63 12.70 14.89
CA PHE A 230 5.98 13.96 15.52
C PHE A 230 6.04 15.12 14.51
N LYS A 231 6.60 14.90 13.32
CA LYS A 231 6.63 15.90 12.23
C LYS A 231 5.23 16.28 11.77
N GLU A 232 4.36 15.30 11.56
CA GLU A 232 2.98 15.54 11.18
C GLU A 232 2.26 16.41 12.22
N ARG A 233 2.43 16.09 13.52
CA ARG A 233 1.89 16.90 14.61
C ARG A 233 2.44 18.32 14.63
N ILE A 234 3.73 18.52 14.36
CA ILE A 234 4.32 19.86 14.28
C ILE A 234 3.73 20.65 13.12
N VAL A 235 3.59 20.04 11.94
CA VAL A 235 3.02 20.72 10.77
C VAL A 235 1.58 21.13 11.04
N ILE A 236 0.76 20.22 11.57
CA ILE A 236 -0.63 20.52 11.95
C ILE A 236 -0.68 21.63 13.00
N ALA A 237 0.15 21.57 14.05
CA ALA A 237 0.21 22.59 15.08
C ALA A 237 0.67 23.95 14.54
N ALA A 238 1.65 23.98 13.63
CA ALA A 238 2.14 25.20 13.00
C ALA A 238 1.06 25.84 12.11
N VAL A 239 0.36 25.04 11.30
CA VAL A 239 -0.77 25.52 10.47
C VAL A 239 -1.88 26.06 11.36
N ALA A 240 -2.30 25.31 12.38
CA ALA A 240 -3.33 25.74 13.32
C ALA A 240 -2.93 27.03 14.07
N GLY A 241 -1.68 27.12 14.52
CA GLY A 241 -1.13 28.31 15.17
C GLY A 241 -1.11 29.53 14.26
N LEU A 242 -0.71 29.36 13.00
CA LEU A 242 -0.70 30.45 12.02
C LEU A 242 -2.12 30.93 11.70
N PHE A 243 -3.09 30.02 11.64
CA PHE A 243 -4.51 30.37 11.49
C PHE A 243 -5.09 31.09 12.71
N LEU A 244 -4.61 30.84 13.93
CA LEU A 244 -5.06 31.57 15.13
C LEU A 244 -4.38 32.94 15.28
N ILE A 245 -3.08 33.01 14.99
CA ILE A 245 -2.29 34.25 15.14
C ILE A 245 -2.55 35.22 13.99
N GLY A 246 -2.79 34.72 12.77
CA GLY A 246 -2.98 35.52 11.57
C GLY A 246 -4.05 36.61 11.71
N PRO A 247 -5.29 36.28 12.12
CA PRO A 247 -6.36 37.26 12.33
C PRO A 247 -6.01 38.30 13.40
N MET A 248 -5.35 37.90 14.50
CA MET A 248 -4.91 38.85 15.53
C MET A 248 -3.88 39.85 15.00
N TRP A 249 -2.87 39.37 14.27
CA TRP A 249 -1.85 40.24 13.67
C TRP A 249 -2.46 41.18 12.63
N LEU A 250 -3.40 40.69 11.84
CA LEU A 250 -4.07 41.48 10.81
C LEU A 250 -4.98 42.55 11.40
N MET A 251 -5.66 42.26 12.53
CA MET A 251 -6.44 43.25 13.28
C MET A 251 -5.57 44.37 13.84
N VAL A 252 -4.39 44.06 14.39
CA VAL A 252 -3.46 45.08 14.91
C VAL A 252 -2.93 46.00 13.81
N LEU A 253 -2.81 45.52 12.57
CA LEU A 253 -2.23 46.29 11.46
C LEU A 253 -3.23 47.23 10.77
N ARG A 254 -4.54 46.97 10.86
CA ARG A 254 -5.58 47.85 10.28
C ARG A 254 -6.82 47.95 11.18
N ASN A 255 -6.89 49.03 11.97
CA ASN A 255 -8.07 49.42 12.77
C ASN A 255 -9.21 49.96 11.88
N THR A 256 -9.85 49.08 11.10
CA THR A 256 -11.10 49.41 10.41
C THR A 256 -12.07 48.24 10.54
N LEU A 257 -13.31 48.55 10.92
CA LEU A 257 -14.36 47.58 11.23
C LEU A 257 -14.65 46.62 10.06
N TYR A 258 -14.61 47.13 8.82
CA TYR A 258 -14.77 46.34 7.60
C TYR A 258 -13.64 45.33 7.37
N THR A 259 -12.40 45.67 7.75
CA THR A 259 -11.25 44.77 7.59
C THR A 259 -11.28 43.64 8.63
N SER A 260 -11.76 43.91 9.84
CA SER A 260 -11.99 42.90 10.89
C SER A 260 -13.06 41.88 10.47
N LEU A 261 -14.20 42.34 9.95
CA LEU A 261 -15.27 41.45 9.51
C LEU A 261 -14.90 40.65 8.25
N GLY A 262 -14.24 41.30 7.28
CA GLY A 262 -13.80 40.66 6.05
C GLY A 262 -12.69 39.63 6.27
N SER A 263 -11.72 39.93 7.13
CA SER A 263 -10.66 38.97 7.45
C SER A 263 -11.19 37.76 8.21
N THR A 264 -12.04 37.93 9.22
CA THR A 264 -12.57 36.79 9.98
C THR A 264 -13.42 35.85 9.14
N THR A 265 -14.31 36.38 8.30
CA THR A 265 -15.08 35.54 7.36
C THR A 265 -14.19 34.83 6.34
N GLY A 266 -13.16 35.50 5.81
CA GLY A 266 -12.17 34.90 4.92
C GLY A 266 -11.36 33.78 5.55
N PHE A 267 -10.80 34.01 6.75
CA PHE A 267 -9.98 33.03 7.47
C PHE A 267 -10.79 31.82 7.94
N VAL A 268 -12.03 32.01 8.43
CA VAL A 268 -12.93 30.89 8.78
C VAL A 268 -13.28 30.06 7.56
N THR A 269 -13.56 30.71 6.42
CA THR A 269 -13.88 30.00 5.17
C THR A 269 -12.66 29.21 4.66
N ALA A 270 -11.48 29.82 4.64
CA ALA A 270 -10.24 29.15 4.26
C ALA A 270 -9.91 27.96 5.18
N PHE A 271 -10.07 28.13 6.50
CA PHE A 271 -9.90 27.07 7.47
C PHE A 271 -10.86 25.91 7.25
N GLY A 272 -12.14 26.20 7.00
CA GLY A 272 -13.16 25.18 6.70
C GLY A 272 -12.84 24.37 5.45
N ILE A 273 -12.34 25.03 4.38
CA ILE A 273 -11.91 24.36 3.15
C ILE A 273 -10.70 23.46 3.42
N VAL A 274 -9.69 23.95 4.14
CA VAL A 274 -8.52 23.15 4.51
C VAL A 274 -8.92 21.93 5.35
N MET A 275 -9.80 22.10 6.34
CA MET A 275 -10.28 20.99 7.17
C MET A 275 -11.12 19.98 6.37
N ALA A 276 -11.90 20.43 5.38
CA ALA A 276 -12.68 19.54 4.51
C ALA A 276 -11.78 18.68 3.60
N TRP A 277 -10.56 19.13 3.29
CA TRP A 277 -9.59 18.32 2.56
C TRP A 277 -8.80 17.37 3.45
N PHE A 278 -8.54 17.74 4.72
CA PHE A 278 -7.74 16.93 5.63
C PHE A 278 -8.53 15.87 6.40
N LEU A 279 -9.83 16.07 6.65
CA LEU A 279 -10.63 15.15 7.45
C LEU A 279 -11.64 14.39 6.59
N GLU A 280 -11.53 13.07 6.60
CA GLU A 280 -12.46 12.16 5.90
C GLU A 280 -13.85 12.12 6.55
N LYS A 281 -13.96 12.53 7.82
CA LYS A 281 -15.20 12.47 8.60
C LYS A 281 -15.86 13.86 8.70
N PRO A 282 -17.06 14.05 8.10
CA PRO A 282 -17.71 15.37 8.07
C PRO A 282 -18.09 15.92 9.44
N LYS A 283 -18.33 15.05 10.44
CA LYS A 283 -18.70 15.46 11.81
C LYS A 283 -17.56 16.19 12.54
N GLU A 284 -16.33 15.80 12.29
CA GLU A 284 -15.15 16.39 12.93
C GLU A 284 -14.84 17.77 12.32
N VAL A 285 -15.08 17.94 11.01
CA VAL A 285 -14.96 19.22 10.30
C VAL A 285 -15.94 20.26 10.85
N MET A 286 -17.22 19.89 11.03
CA MET A 286 -18.23 20.81 11.57
C MET A 286 -17.90 21.27 12.98
N SER A 287 -17.47 20.36 13.86
CA SER A 287 -17.08 20.68 15.24
C SER A 287 -15.84 21.60 15.28
N GLY A 288 -14.81 21.29 14.51
CA GLY A 288 -13.58 22.09 14.45
C GLY A 288 -13.81 23.50 13.89
N THR A 289 -14.62 23.62 12.83
CA THR A 289 -14.95 24.91 12.23
C THR A 289 -15.80 25.77 13.18
N ALA A 290 -16.76 25.18 13.87
CA ALA A 290 -17.59 25.90 14.86
C ALA A 290 -16.75 26.40 16.04
N ALA A 291 -15.85 25.57 16.57
CA ALA A 291 -14.95 25.96 17.65
C ALA A 291 -14.02 27.12 17.23
N TYR A 292 -13.43 27.04 16.04
CA TYR A 292 -12.57 28.10 15.51
C TYR A 292 -13.33 29.41 15.25
N ALA A 293 -14.53 29.33 14.67
CA ALA A 293 -15.39 30.51 14.46
C ALA A 293 -15.76 31.19 15.79
N ALA A 294 -16.10 30.41 16.82
CA ALA A 294 -16.41 30.95 18.14
C ALA A 294 -15.24 31.76 18.73
N VAL A 295 -14.02 31.22 18.64
CA VAL A 295 -12.80 31.89 19.12
C VAL A 295 -12.57 33.22 18.38
N LEU A 296 -12.68 33.22 17.05
CA LEU A 296 -12.49 34.45 16.27
C LEU A 296 -13.55 35.51 16.53
N VAL A 297 -14.82 35.11 16.69
CA VAL A 297 -15.92 36.04 17.01
C VAL A 297 -15.69 36.72 18.36
N VAL A 298 -15.18 36.00 19.36
CA VAL A 298 -14.81 36.59 20.66
C VAL A 298 -13.74 37.66 20.48
N PHE A 299 -12.69 37.38 19.71
CA PHE A 299 -11.63 38.36 19.45
C PHE A 299 -12.11 39.60 18.71
N VAL A 300 -12.95 39.44 17.68
CA VAL A 300 -13.60 40.57 16.98
C VAL A 300 -14.42 41.41 17.94
N GLY A 301 -15.21 40.75 18.81
CA GLY A 301 -16.07 41.42 19.78
C GLY A 301 -15.29 42.22 20.83
N LEU A 302 -14.13 41.72 21.25
CA LEU A 302 -13.25 42.44 22.18
C LEU A 302 -12.58 43.64 21.50
N ALA A 303 -12.04 43.47 20.30
CA ALA A 303 -11.39 44.54 19.55
C ALA A 303 -12.32 45.75 19.32
N ASN A 304 -13.58 45.49 18.97
CA ASN A 304 -14.59 46.53 18.72
C ASN A 304 -15.02 47.28 20.00
N ARG A 305 -14.98 46.65 21.18
CA ARG A 305 -15.33 47.32 22.44
C ARG A 305 -14.28 48.36 22.84
N THR A 306 -13.01 48.07 22.64
CA THR A 306 -11.90 49.00 22.90
C THR A 306 -12.03 50.30 22.10
N GLU A 307 -12.41 50.23 20.82
CA GLU A 307 -12.64 51.45 20.00
C GLU A 307 -13.86 52.26 20.45
N ALA A 308 -14.91 51.59 20.95
CA ALA A 308 -16.11 52.27 21.42
C ALA A 308 -15.86 53.06 22.71
N ASP A 309 -15.06 52.51 23.64
CA ASP A 309 -14.66 53.22 24.85
C ASP A 309 -13.74 54.40 24.53
N GLU A 310 -12.76 54.24 23.63
CA GLU A 310 -11.81 55.32 23.30
C GLU A 310 -12.49 56.54 22.64
N ARG A 311 -13.58 56.34 21.89
CA ARG A 311 -14.38 57.45 21.31
C ARG A 311 -15.27 58.18 22.31
N VAL A 312 -15.49 57.63 23.50
CA VAL A 312 -16.26 58.28 24.58
C VAL A 312 -15.39 59.22 25.41
N TYR A 313 -14.05 59.12 25.30
CA TYR A 313 -13.09 59.93 26.04
C TYR A 313 -12.41 61.04 25.22
N ILE A 314 -12.82 61.28 23.97
CA ILE A 314 -12.33 62.38 23.12
C ILE A 314 -13.43 63.41 22.87
#